data_AF-A0A7W1IEI4-F1
#
_entry.id   AF-A0A7W1IEI4-F1
#
_cell.length_a   1.000
_cell.length_b   1.000
_cell.length_c   1.000
_cell.angle_alpha   90.00
_cell.angle_beta   90.00
_cell.angle_gamma   90.00
#
_symmetry.space_group_name_H-M   'P 1'
#
loop_
_entity.id
_entity.type
_entity.pdbx_description
1 polymer ?
#
loop_
_entity_poly.entity_id
_entity_poly.type
_entity_poly.pdbx_seq_one_letter_code
_entity_poly.pdbx_strand_id
1 'polypeptide(L)'
;MCSLKMEQIKRNSREFKVVKELLVDYAESATRKKVIKLYALKPYQSLEERILINDLKKDVAILYDLSYESILEYIRDRSKKLFREDKVALYYFKSSSKSKWIEYPFELTGKLKKQVMP
;
A
#
# COMPACT_ATOMS: atom_id res chain seq x y z
N MET A 1 -15.15 7.49 18.96
CA MET A 1 -14.26 7.42 17.79
C MET A 1 -13.79 5.98 17.64
N CYS A 2 -14.11 5.28 16.57
CA CYS A 2 -13.53 3.96 16.32
C CYS A 2 -12.08 4.14 15.86
N SER A 3 -11.12 3.86 16.73
CA SER A 3 -9.71 3.84 16.33
C SER A 3 -9.50 2.79 15.24
N LEU A 4 -8.91 3.20 14.11
CA LEU A 4 -8.46 2.29 13.06
C LEU A 4 -7.53 1.25 13.67
N LYS A 5 -7.92 -0.04 13.58
CA LYS A 5 -7.08 -1.12 14.07
C LYS A 5 -6.11 -1.54 12.96
N MET A 6 -4.83 -1.43 13.29
CA MET A 6 -3.72 -1.66 12.40
C MET A 6 -3.04 -2.97 12.78
N GLU A 7 -2.89 -3.88 11.84
CA GLU A 7 -2.20 -5.16 12.04
C GLU A 7 -0.84 -5.11 11.34
N GLN A 8 0.22 -5.47 12.06
CA GLN A 8 1.54 -5.60 11.44
C GLN A 8 1.64 -6.95 10.72
N ILE A 9 1.90 -6.91 9.41
CA ILE A 9 2.12 -8.13 8.61
C ILE A 9 3.58 -8.56 8.75
N LYS A 10 3.81 -9.69 9.41
CA LYS A 10 5.17 -10.22 9.64
C LYS A 10 5.81 -10.65 8.32
N ARG A 11 7.12 -10.39 8.14
CA ARG A 11 7.85 -10.71 6.90
C ARG A 11 7.85 -12.20 6.53
N ASN A 12 7.79 -13.09 7.51
CA ASN A 12 7.74 -14.53 7.29
C ASN A 12 6.30 -15.06 7.08
N SER A 13 5.28 -14.22 7.21
CA SER A 13 3.89 -14.61 6.96
C SER A 13 3.65 -14.92 5.48
N ARG A 14 2.66 -15.79 5.22
CA ARG A 14 2.19 -16.05 3.86
C ARG A 14 1.71 -14.76 3.18
N GLU A 15 0.94 -13.96 3.91
CA GLU A 15 0.40 -12.68 3.42
C GLU A 15 1.50 -11.76 2.89
N PHE A 16 2.58 -11.56 3.67
CA PHE A 16 3.70 -10.73 3.22
C PHE A 16 4.33 -11.24 1.93
N LYS A 17 4.55 -12.55 1.82
CA LYS A 17 5.16 -13.18 0.63
C LYS A 17 4.29 -12.96 -0.60
N VAL A 18 2.98 -13.22 -0.49
CA VAL A 18 2.04 -13.04 -1.60
C VAL A 18 1.95 -11.56 -1.99
N VAL A 19 1.83 -10.63 -1.05
CA VAL A 19 1.81 -9.18 -1.34
C VAL A 19 3.08 -8.77 -2.06
N LYS A 20 4.24 -9.20 -1.57
CA LYS A 20 5.53 -8.90 -2.19
C LYS A 20 5.62 -9.44 -3.62
N GLU A 21 5.25 -10.71 -3.83
CA GLU A 21 5.24 -11.34 -5.16
C GLU A 21 4.33 -10.56 -6.11
N LEU A 22 3.10 -10.26 -5.69
CA LEU A 22 2.16 -9.50 -6.51
C LEU A 22 2.66 -8.10 -6.89
N LEU A 23 3.26 -7.37 -5.95
CA LEU A 23 3.83 -6.05 -6.24
C LEU A 23 4.98 -6.16 -7.27
N VAL A 24 5.80 -7.19 -7.17
CA VAL A 24 6.92 -7.43 -8.11
C VAL A 24 6.41 -7.87 -9.47
N ASP A 25 5.48 -8.81 -9.54
CA ASP A 25 4.95 -9.36 -10.80
C ASP A 25 4.20 -8.30 -11.62
N TYR A 26 3.52 -7.37 -10.94
CA TYR A 26 2.80 -6.27 -11.59
C TYR A 26 3.66 -5.03 -11.82
N ALA A 27 4.96 -5.05 -11.49
CA ALA A 27 5.85 -3.91 -11.70
C ALA A 27 5.82 -3.43 -13.14
N GLU A 28 5.97 -4.31 -14.13
CA GLU A 28 5.99 -3.93 -15.55
C GLU A 28 4.63 -4.12 -16.25
N SER A 29 3.58 -4.44 -15.49
CA SER A 29 2.27 -4.75 -16.08
C SER A 29 1.50 -3.49 -16.48
N ALA A 30 1.08 -3.40 -17.74
CA ALA A 30 0.19 -2.34 -18.23
C ALA A 30 -1.15 -2.28 -17.47
N THR A 31 -1.55 -3.37 -16.80
CA THR A 31 -2.80 -3.43 -16.02
C THR A 31 -2.63 -3.03 -14.56
N ARG A 32 -1.41 -2.75 -14.08
CA ARG A 32 -1.12 -2.49 -12.65
C ARG A 32 -2.02 -1.43 -12.04
N LYS A 33 -2.29 -0.33 -12.77
CA LYS A 33 -3.16 0.78 -12.34
C LYS A 33 -4.62 0.38 -12.09
N LYS A 34 -5.08 -0.75 -12.65
CA LYS A 34 -6.44 -1.28 -12.44
C LYS A 34 -6.53 -2.18 -11.22
N VAL A 35 -5.44 -2.86 -10.86
CA VAL A 35 -5.42 -3.90 -9.84
C VAL A 35 -4.69 -3.49 -8.56
N ILE A 36 -3.88 -2.44 -8.62
CA ILE A 36 -3.17 -1.82 -7.49
C ILE A 36 -3.57 -0.35 -7.46
N LYS A 37 -4.28 0.03 -6.41
CA LYS A 37 -4.69 1.42 -6.16
C LYS A 37 -3.67 2.06 -5.23
N LEU A 38 -3.11 3.19 -5.64
CA LEU A 38 -2.15 3.94 -4.84
C LEU A 38 -2.78 5.21 -4.30
N TYR A 39 -2.52 5.51 -3.04
CA TYR A 39 -3.10 6.65 -2.36
C TYR A 39 -2.01 7.62 -1.92
N ALA A 40 -2.32 8.91 -1.95
CA ALA A 40 -1.49 9.97 -1.38
C ALA A 40 -2.17 10.53 -0.12
N LEU A 41 -1.35 10.81 0.90
CA LEU A 41 -1.73 11.63 2.05
C LEU A 41 -0.78 12.83 2.12
N LYS A 42 -1.33 13.99 2.45
CA LYS A 42 -0.52 15.14 2.87
C LYS A 42 -0.11 15.00 4.35
N PRO A 43 0.92 15.74 4.79
CA PRO A 43 1.43 15.61 6.15
C PRO A 43 0.47 15.84 7.30
N TYR A 44 -0.59 16.59 7.05
CA TYR A 44 -1.60 16.95 8.03
C TYR A 44 -2.89 16.12 7.89
N GLN A 45 -2.97 15.24 6.90
CA GLN A 45 -4.18 14.48 6.59
C GLN A 45 -4.22 13.16 7.35
N SER A 46 -5.43 12.72 7.70
CA SER A 46 -5.68 11.39 8.25
C SER A 46 -5.83 10.34 7.15
N LEU A 47 -5.82 9.05 7.53
CA LEU A 47 -5.98 7.94 6.58
C LEU A 47 -7.34 8.00 5.86
N GLU A 48 -8.37 8.53 6.51
CA GLU A 48 -9.69 8.77 5.95
C GLU A 48 -9.69 9.81 4.82
N GLU A 49 -8.77 10.76 4.84
CA GLU A 49 -8.65 11.86 3.85
C GLU A 49 -7.77 11.51 2.64
N ARG A 50 -7.30 10.26 2.56
CA ARG A 50 -6.44 9.76 1.47
C ARG A 50 -7.07 10.02 0.10
N ILE A 51 -6.24 10.44 -0.85
CA ILE A 51 -6.68 10.73 -2.22
C ILE A 51 -6.15 9.63 -3.15
N LEU A 52 -7.02 9.04 -3.96
CA LEU A 52 -6.62 8.04 -4.95
C LEU A 52 -5.79 8.72 -6.04
N ILE A 53 -4.51 8.34 -6.15
CA ILE A 53 -3.57 8.96 -7.10
C ILE A 53 -4.08 8.79 -8.54
N ASN A 54 -4.67 7.63 -8.85
CA ASN A 54 -5.23 7.31 -10.16
C ASN A 54 -6.33 8.28 -10.62
N ASP A 55 -7.00 8.97 -9.70
CA ASP A 55 -8.14 9.86 -9.98
C ASP A 55 -7.74 11.35 -9.93
N LEU A 56 -6.46 11.65 -9.68
CA LEU A 56 -5.98 13.03 -9.77
C LEU A 56 -6.09 13.54 -11.21
N LYS A 57 -6.16 14.87 -11.41
CA LYS A 57 -6.28 15.45 -12.76
C LYS A 57 -4.93 15.80 -13.41
N LYS A 58 -3.88 15.95 -12.61
CA LYS A 58 -2.57 16.44 -13.04
C LYS A 58 -1.48 15.48 -12.57
N ASP A 59 -0.50 15.21 -13.43
CA ASP A 59 0.71 14.42 -13.13
C ASP A 59 0.45 13.00 -12.60
N VAL A 60 -0.74 12.44 -12.84
CA VAL A 60 -1.20 11.14 -12.33
C VAL A 60 -0.23 10.02 -12.63
N ALA A 61 0.25 9.96 -13.88
CA ALA A 61 1.12 8.87 -14.32
C ALA A 61 2.44 8.92 -13.56
N ILE A 62 3.07 10.10 -13.49
CA ILE A 62 4.35 10.31 -12.81
C ILE A 62 4.22 10.04 -11.32
N LEU A 63 3.20 10.60 -10.66
CA LEU A 63 2.97 10.40 -9.23
C LEU A 63 2.70 8.93 -8.90
N TYR A 64 1.91 8.26 -9.74
CA TYR A 64 1.66 6.83 -9.58
C TYR A 64 2.97 6.04 -9.68
N ASP A 65 3.77 6.30 -10.72
CA ASP A 65 4.97 5.52 -11.00
C ASP A 65 6.02 5.72 -9.89
N LEU A 66 6.25 6.97 -9.44
CA LEU A 66 7.12 7.28 -8.30
C LEU A 66 6.65 6.61 -7.00
N SER A 67 5.34 6.64 -6.74
CA SER A 67 4.77 6.00 -5.55
C SER A 67 4.92 4.49 -5.61
N TYR A 68 4.76 3.90 -6.80
CA TYR A 68 4.90 2.46 -7.00
C TYR A 68 6.35 2.00 -6.80
N GLU A 69 7.32 2.74 -7.36
CA GLU A 69 8.75 2.47 -7.15
C GLU A 69 9.12 2.53 -5.67
N SER A 70 8.62 3.55 -4.96
CA SER A 70 8.84 3.68 -3.51
C SER A 70 8.26 2.50 -2.71
N ILE A 71 7.09 1.98 -3.12
CA ILE A 71 6.50 0.77 -2.52
C ILE A 71 7.41 -0.44 -2.75
N LEU A 72 7.93 -0.61 -3.97
CA LEU A 72 8.86 -1.71 -4.30
C LEU A 72 10.17 -1.61 -3.51
N GLU A 73 10.67 -0.40 -3.27
CA GLU A 73 11.83 -0.19 -2.41
C GLU A 73 11.49 -0.59 -0.96
N TYR A 74 10.36 -0.12 -0.43
CA TYR A 74 10.02 -0.30 0.98
C TYR A 74 9.64 -1.74 1.33
N ILE A 75 9.02 -2.47 0.41
CA ILE A 75 8.76 -3.90 0.62
C ILE A 75 10.06 -4.71 0.72
N ARG A 76 11.14 -4.24 0.05
CA ARG A 76 12.48 -4.84 0.08
C ARG A 76 13.30 -4.38 1.29
N ASP A 77 13.17 -3.12 1.73
CA ASP A 77 13.89 -2.57 2.87
C ASP A 77 13.41 -3.17 4.22
N ARG A 78 14.31 -3.87 4.92
CA ARG A 78 14.04 -4.51 6.21
C ARG A 78 13.69 -3.52 7.34
N SER A 79 14.09 -2.26 7.23
CA SER A 79 13.79 -1.20 8.19
C SER A 79 12.30 -0.80 8.16
N LYS A 80 11.65 -0.99 7.00
CA LYS A 80 10.23 -0.71 6.81
C LYS A 80 9.39 -1.94 7.16
N LYS A 81 8.32 -1.70 7.91
CA LYS A 81 7.36 -2.71 8.34
C LYS A 81 6.04 -2.47 7.60
N LEU A 82 5.49 -3.56 7.05
CA LEU A 82 4.19 -3.56 6.38
C LEU A 82 3.09 -3.68 7.43
N PHE A 83 2.08 -2.83 7.31
CA PHE A 83 0.87 -2.89 8.10
C PHE A 83 -0.34 -2.95 7.19
N ARG A 84 -1.42 -3.53 7.70
CA ARG A 84 -2.73 -3.60 7.05
C ARG A 84 -3.78 -3.00 7.99
N GLU A 85 -4.78 -2.35 7.42
CA GLU A 85 -5.99 -1.96 8.15
C GLU A 85 -6.99 -3.14 8.25
N ASP A 86 -7.59 -3.41 9.41
CA ASP A 86 -8.44 -4.60 9.59
C ASP A 86 -9.75 -4.56 8.75
N LYS A 87 -10.30 -3.36 8.50
CA LYS A 87 -11.61 -3.20 7.83
C LYS A 87 -11.52 -3.04 6.31
N VAL A 88 -10.36 -2.60 5.83
CA VAL A 88 -10.09 -2.33 4.42
C VAL A 88 -8.75 -2.97 4.14
N ALA A 89 -8.62 -3.77 3.07
CA ALA A 89 -7.35 -4.40 2.67
C ALA A 89 -6.32 -3.37 2.15
N LEU A 90 -6.12 -2.31 2.93
CA LEU A 90 -5.26 -1.17 2.71
C LEU A 90 -3.95 -1.44 3.46
N TYR A 91 -2.88 -1.46 2.69
CA TYR A 91 -1.53 -1.68 3.14
C TYR A 91 -0.78 -0.35 3.21
N TYR A 92 0.19 -0.26 4.10
CA TYR A 92 1.07 0.90 4.21
C TYR A 92 2.33 0.53 4.99
N PHE A 93 3.34 1.38 4.87
CA PHE A 93 4.61 1.20 5.55
C PHE A 93 4.76 2.14 6.73
N LYS A 94 5.41 1.64 7.78
CA LYS A 94 5.90 2.44 8.90
C LYS A 94 7.32 2.00 9.24
N SER A 95 8.16 2.93 9.70
CA SER A 95 9.47 2.61 10.27
C SER A 95 9.37 1.86 11.61
N SER A 96 8.31 2.13 12.39
CA SER A 96 8.03 1.43 13.64
C SER A 96 6.53 1.41 13.94
N SER A 97 6.10 0.54 14.85
CA SER A 97 4.71 0.49 15.30
C SER A 97 4.24 1.80 15.94
N LYS A 98 5.17 2.53 16.58
CA LYS A 98 4.92 3.81 17.26
C LYS A 98 5.02 5.03 16.33
N SER A 99 5.55 4.89 15.12
CA SER A 99 5.61 6.00 14.17
C SER A 99 4.19 6.53 13.90
N LYS A 100 4.00 7.84 13.92
CA LYS A 100 2.73 8.46 13.52
C LYS A 100 2.60 8.57 12.00
N TRP A 101 3.71 8.52 11.29
CA TRP A 101 3.75 8.70 9.85
C TRP A 101 3.42 7.40 9.11
N ILE A 102 2.54 7.51 8.11
CA ILE A 102 2.08 6.42 7.24
C ILE A 102 2.62 6.70 5.85
N GLU A 103 3.38 5.75 5.31
CA GLU A 103 4.04 5.91 4.02
C GLU A 103 3.39 4.98 2.99
N TYR A 104 3.17 5.53 1.79
CA TYR A 104 2.75 4.81 0.60
C TYR A 104 1.55 3.86 0.80
N PRO A 105 0.36 4.38 1.17
CA PRO A 105 -0.83 3.55 1.27
C PRO A 105 -1.24 2.99 -0.09
N PHE A 106 -1.55 1.69 -0.13
CA PHE A 106 -1.99 1.00 -1.34
C PHE A 106 -3.01 -0.10 -1.05
N GLU A 107 -3.89 -0.37 -2.02
CA GLU A 107 -4.87 -1.45 -1.95
C GLU A 107 -4.74 -2.36 -3.17
N LEU A 108 -4.85 -3.67 -2.93
CA LEU A 108 -5.01 -4.68 -3.97
C LEU A 108 -6.50 -4.86 -4.26
N THR A 109 -6.91 -4.86 -5.54
CA THR A 109 -8.31 -4.99 -5.93
C THR A 109 -8.57 -6.25 -6.74
N GLY A 110 -9.86 -6.54 -6.96
CA GLY A 110 -10.30 -7.62 -7.84
C GLY A 110 -9.76 -9.00 -7.43
N LYS A 111 -9.13 -9.69 -8.39
CA LYS A 111 -8.59 -11.04 -8.19
C LYS A 111 -7.41 -11.06 -7.21
N LEU A 112 -6.60 -9.99 -7.14
CA LEU A 112 -5.42 -9.92 -6.27
C LEU A 112 -5.80 -9.87 -4.79
N LYS A 113 -6.87 -9.15 -4.47
CA LYS A 113 -7.41 -9.08 -3.08
C LYS A 113 -7.72 -10.47 -2.53
N LYS A 114 -8.36 -11.33 -3.34
CA LYS A 114 -8.75 -12.71 -2.96
C LYS A 114 -7.56 -13.64 -2.76
N GLN A 115 -6.43 -13.39 -3.38
CA GLN A 115 -5.23 -14.22 -3.21
C GLN A 115 -4.53 -13.97 -1.87
N VAL A 116 -4.69 -12.75 -1.33
CA VAL A 116 -4.03 -12.31 -0.10
C VAL A 116 -4.95 -12.49 1.12
N MET A 117 -6.25 -12.24 0.94
CA MET A 117 -7.30 -12.46 1.95
C MET A 117 -8.36 -13.41 1.37
N PRO A 118 -8.10 -14.73 1.35
CA PRO A 118 -9.07 -15.73 0.90
C PRO A 118 -10.26 -15.87 1.84
#